data_AF-A0A131Z273-F1
#
_entry.id   AF-A0A131Z273-F1
#
_cell.length_a   1.000
_cell.length_b   1.000
_cell.length_c   1.000
_cell.angle_alpha   90.00
_cell.angle_beta   90.00
_cell.angle_gamma   90.00
#
_symmetry.space_group_name_H-M   'P 1'
#
loop_
_entity.id
_entity.type
_entity.pdbx_description
1 polymer ?
#
loop_
_entity_poly.entity_id
_entity_poly.type
_entity_poly.pdbx_seq_one_letter_code
_entity_poly.pdbx_strand_id
1 'polypeptide(L)'
;MEVAMSPAFERLMPSSAASRVSSAEESSSWRRPDAGEVLSGALDLVGNVPGGSRRVFVRVYRTSREHFAVLLPLRALASACKPLASLNLRTCAILQTSHDEFRVSPRPLEGATLCFKSPPGSPPVAHWIAALQEQRHQRGRCPGSPLLAVHKMPALLEEDNMQPVC
;
A
#
# COMPACT_ATOMS: atom_id res chain seq x y z
N MET A 1 13.91 35.12 -70.17
CA MET A 1 14.17 34.18 -69.05
C MET A 1 12.84 33.95 -68.36
N GLU A 2 12.46 32.67 -68.25
CA GLU A 2 11.39 32.02 -67.43
C GLU A 2 9.95 32.53 -67.59
N VAL A 3 9.03 31.85 -68.29
CA VAL A 3 8.40 30.50 -68.17
C VAL A 3 7.29 30.40 -67.09
N ALA A 4 6.06 30.46 -67.61
CA ALA A 4 4.84 29.69 -67.32
C ALA A 4 4.13 29.69 -65.94
N MET A 5 2.81 29.88 -66.04
CA MET A 5 1.76 29.59 -65.05
C MET A 5 1.34 28.10 -65.06
N SER A 6 0.75 27.70 -63.92
CA SER A 6 -0.31 26.69 -63.72
C SER A 6 0.04 25.26 -63.26
N PRO A 7 -0.91 24.60 -62.55
CA PRO A 7 -0.64 23.83 -61.33
C PRO A 7 -0.66 22.31 -61.57
N ALA A 8 0.22 21.59 -60.88
CA ALA A 8 0.18 20.14 -60.80
C ALA A 8 -0.62 19.70 -59.57
N PHE A 9 -1.82 19.19 -59.86
CA PHE A 9 -2.70 18.44 -58.99
C PHE A 9 -2.13 17.02 -58.83
N GLU A 10 -1.39 16.75 -57.75
CA GLU A 10 -1.04 15.39 -57.35
C GLU A 10 -1.40 15.13 -55.88
N ARG A 11 -2.59 14.54 -55.73
CA ARG A 11 -2.91 13.42 -54.84
C ARG A 11 -1.98 13.20 -53.64
N LEU A 12 -2.32 13.81 -52.51
CA LEU A 12 -2.01 13.24 -51.19
C LEU A 12 -3.21 12.43 -50.71
N MET A 13 -3.07 11.11 -50.76
CA MET A 13 -3.97 10.17 -50.09
C MET A 13 -3.91 10.34 -48.57
N PRO A 14 -5.03 10.13 -47.85
CA PRO A 14 -5.07 10.21 -46.40
C PRO A 14 -4.45 8.95 -45.79
N SER A 15 -3.32 9.08 -45.10
CA SER A 15 -2.81 8.01 -44.24
C SER A 15 -3.59 8.01 -42.93
N SER A 16 -4.73 7.32 -42.96
CA SER A 16 -5.50 6.93 -41.78
C SER A 16 -4.72 5.84 -41.03
N ALA A 17 -3.77 6.24 -40.18
CA ALA A 17 -3.24 5.38 -39.13
C ALA A 17 -4.09 5.57 -37.86
N ALA A 18 -5.31 5.03 -37.92
CA ALA A 18 -6.08 4.75 -36.73
C ALA A 18 -5.41 3.60 -35.95
N SER A 19 -5.48 3.70 -34.63
CA SER A 19 -5.31 2.62 -33.66
C SER A 19 -3.94 1.93 -33.63
N ARG A 20 -3.18 2.27 -32.59
CA ARG A 20 -2.91 1.33 -31.50
C ARG A 20 -2.52 2.12 -30.27
N VAL A 21 -3.47 2.22 -29.34
CA VAL A 21 -3.15 2.35 -27.92
C VAL A 21 -2.27 1.16 -27.61
N SER A 22 -0.96 1.39 -27.58
CA SER A 22 -0.03 0.44 -27.01
C SER A 22 -0.28 0.48 -25.52
N SER A 23 -1.18 -0.38 -25.07
CA SER A 23 -1.21 -0.88 -23.71
C SER A 23 0.16 -1.50 -23.43
N ALA A 24 1.10 -0.67 -23.03
CA ALA A 24 2.27 -1.11 -22.31
C ALA A 24 1.78 -1.53 -20.93
N GLU A 25 1.13 -2.70 -20.88
CA GLU A 25 1.22 -3.59 -19.74
C GLU A 25 2.69 -3.99 -19.65
N GLU A 26 3.51 -3.08 -19.13
CA GLU A 26 4.86 -3.38 -18.73
C GLU A 26 4.74 -4.32 -17.54
N SER A 27 4.69 -5.60 -17.91
CA SER A 27 4.79 -6.77 -17.08
C SER A 27 5.99 -6.59 -16.15
N SER A 28 5.72 -6.01 -14.98
CA SER A 28 6.64 -5.94 -13.85
C SER A 28 6.66 -7.30 -13.12
N SER A 29 6.78 -8.39 -13.89
CA SER A 29 6.86 -9.77 -13.40
C SER A 29 8.24 -10.13 -12.83
N TRP A 30 9.00 -9.14 -12.35
CA TRP A 30 10.26 -9.36 -11.62
C TRP A 30 10.07 -9.60 -10.12
N ARG A 31 8.83 -9.75 -9.65
CA ARG A 31 8.55 -9.93 -8.22
C ARG A 31 8.28 -11.41 -7.95
N ARG A 32 9.26 -12.12 -7.38
CA ARG A 32 8.87 -13.03 -6.30
C ARG A 32 8.12 -12.14 -5.30
N PRO A 33 6.87 -12.43 -4.93
CA PRO A 33 6.26 -11.73 -3.81
C PRO A 33 7.12 -12.04 -2.60
N ASP A 34 7.99 -11.09 -2.23
CA ASP A 34 8.76 -11.17 -0.99
C ASP A 34 7.74 -11.41 0.12
N ALA A 35 7.94 -12.44 0.94
CA ALA A 35 6.93 -12.92 1.87
C ALA A 35 6.34 -11.78 2.70
N GLY A 36 5.07 -11.44 2.43
CA GLY A 36 4.33 -10.38 3.12
C GLY A 36 4.26 -9.02 2.41
N GLU A 37 4.80 -8.84 1.20
CA GLU A 37 4.53 -7.62 0.42
C GLU A 37 3.04 -7.54 0.03
N VAL A 38 2.37 -6.43 0.35
CA VAL A 38 0.94 -6.22 0.10
C VAL A 38 0.71 -5.27 -1.07
N LEU A 39 1.54 -4.24 -1.20
CA LEU A 39 1.44 -3.25 -2.27
C LEU A 39 2.81 -2.61 -2.52
N SER A 40 3.13 -2.37 -3.78
CA SER A 40 4.25 -1.51 -4.14
C SER A 40 3.97 -0.66 -5.38
N GLY A 41 4.72 0.43 -5.51
CA GLY A 41 4.54 1.39 -6.59
C GLY A 41 5.21 2.72 -6.32
N ALA A 42 5.17 3.59 -7.31
CA ALA A 42 5.72 4.94 -7.22
C ALA A 42 4.71 5.91 -6.60
N LEU A 43 5.20 6.81 -5.73
CA LEU A 43 4.45 7.93 -5.15
C LEU A 43 5.32 9.19 -5.20
N ASP A 44 4.68 10.35 -5.26
CA ASP A 44 5.34 11.65 -5.15
C ASP A 44 5.26 12.15 -3.71
N LEU A 45 6.41 12.32 -3.06
CA LEU A 45 6.51 12.93 -1.74
C LEU A 45 6.44 14.45 -1.87
N VAL A 46 5.46 15.09 -1.22
CA VAL A 46 5.18 16.53 -1.35
C VAL A 46 5.59 17.26 -0.06
N GLY A 47 6.17 18.46 -0.20
CA GLY A 47 6.35 19.42 0.90
C GLY A 47 7.53 19.20 1.85
N ASN A 48 8.23 18.05 1.77
CA ASN A 48 9.34 17.74 2.68
C ASN A 48 10.74 17.99 2.07
N VAL A 49 10.82 18.65 0.89
CA VAL A 49 12.08 18.96 0.21
C VAL A 49 12.04 20.41 -0.31
N PRO A 50 13.06 21.24 -0.03
CA PRO A 50 13.17 22.55 -0.68
C PRO A 50 13.33 22.35 -2.20
N GLY A 51 12.37 22.85 -2.98
CA GLY A 51 12.39 22.78 -4.45
C GLY A 51 11.33 21.88 -5.11
N GLY A 52 10.41 21.25 -4.36
CA GLY A 52 9.20 20.62 -4.95
C GLY A 52 8.92 19.19 -4.48
N SER A 53 8.23 18.41 -5.34
CA SER A 53 7.88 17.01 -5.06
C SER A 53 9.01 16.05 -5.46
N ARG A 54 9.25 15.00 -4.65
CA ARG A 54 10.24 13.95 -4.94
C ARG A 54 9.55 12.62 -5.19
N ARG A 55 9.77 12.01 -6.35
CA ARG A 55 9.27 10.67 -6.64
C ARG A 55 10.05 9.58 -5.89
N VAL A 56 9.34 8.69 -5.21
CA VAL A 56 9.86 7.58 -4.40
C VAL A 56 9.16 6.27 -4.76
N PHE A 57 9.86 5.15 -4.56
CA PHE A 57 9.24 3.83 -4.65
C PHE A 57 8.84 3.38 -3.26
N VAL A 58 7.60 2.97 -3.08
CA VAL A 58 7.08 2.52 -1.78
C VAL A 58 6.78 1.04 -1.86
N ARG A 59 7.19 0.29 -0.82
CA ARG A 59 6.82 -1.11 -0.61
C ARG A 59 6.15 -1.22 0.74
N VAL A 60 4.94 -1.77 0.78
CA VAL A 60 4.18 -2.02 1.99
C VAL A 60 4.25 -3.50 2.31
N TYR A 61 4.70 -3.81 3.52
CA TYR A 61 4.84 -5.19 4.02
C TYR A 61 3.93 -5.42 5.21
N ARG A 62 3.27 -6.56 5.22
CA ARG A 62 2.43 -7.04 6.32
C ARG A 62 2.79 -8.49 6.63
N THR A 63 3.17 -8.71 7.88
CA THR A 63 3.38 -10.03 8.46
C THR A 63 2.41 -10.23 9.62
N SER A 64 2.46 -11.39 10.28
CA SER A 64 1.67 -11.61 11.50
C SER A 64 2.08 -10.69 12.66
N ARG A 65 3.30 -10.13 12.63
CA ARG A 65 3.88 -9.36 13.73
C ARG A 65 4.17 -7.91 13.37
N GLU A 66 4.30 -7.57 12.11
CA GLU A 66 4.75 -6.26 11.67
C GLU A 66 3.92 -5.76 10.49
N HIS A 67 3.71 -4.45 10.43
CA HIS A 67 3.10 -3.78 9.29
C HIS A 67 3.84 -2.47 9.09
N PHE A 68 4.62 -2.40 8.01
CA PHE A 68 5.53 -1.28 7.77
C PHE A 68 5.62 -0.95 6.28
N ALA A 69 6.00 0.29 5.98
CA ALA A 69 6.30 0.73 4.62
C ALA A 69 7.76 1.16 4.50
N VAL A 70 8.41 0.77 3.41
CA VAL A 70 9.78 1.18 3.08
C VAL A 70 9.72 2.13 1.89
N LEU A 71 10.37 3.29 2.04
CA LEU A 71 10.51 4.30 1.00
C LEU A 71 11.91 4.22 0.40
N LEU A 72 11.99 4.00 -0.91
CA LEU A 72 13.22 3.88 -1.66
C LEU A 72 13.35 5.04 -2.66
N PRO A 73 14.56 5.52 -2.96
CA PRO A 73 14.77 6.47 -4.05
C PRO A 73 14.48 5.78 -5.39
N LEU A 74 13.65 6.37 -6.26
CA LEU A 74 13.31 5.76 -7.56
C LEU A 74 14.55 5.48 -8.43
N ARG A 75 15.48 6.45 -8.47
CA ARG A 75 16.77 6.35 -9.21
C ARG A 75 17.72 5.29 -8.65
N ALA A 76 17.40 4.72 -7.50
CA ALA A 76 18.27 3.82 -6.77
C ALA A 76 17.70 2.39 -6.68
N LEU A 77 16.59 2.08 -7.36
CA LEU A 77 16.12 0.69 -7.45
C LEU A 77 17.10 -0.24 -8.20
N ALA A 78 18.05 0.34 -8.96
CA ALA A 78 19.09 -0.37 -9.69
C ALA A 78 20.42 -0.54 -8.92
N SER A 79 20.56 0.11 -7.76
CA SER A 79 21.76 0.02 -6.90
C SER A 79 21.36 -0.39 -5.49
N ALA A 80 22.24 -1.06 -4.75
CA ALA A 80 21.98 -1.51 -3.37
C ALA A 80 21.92 -0.32 -2.37
N CYS A 81 21.05 0.65 -2.60
CA CYS A 81 20.96 1.88 -1.83
C CYS A 81 20.13 1.72 -0.55
N LYS A 82 20.56 2.46 0.47
CA LYS A 82 19.87 2.60 1.75
C LYS A 82 18.47 3.22 1.55
N PRO A 83 17.43 2.69 2.20
CA PRO A 83 16.10 3.29 2.16
C PRO A 83 16.11 4.73 2.70
N LEU A 84 15.22 5.56 2.15
CA LEU A 84 15.01 6.94 2.59
C LEU A 84 14.38 6.96 3.98
N ALA A 85 13.39 6.08 4.19
CA ALA A 85 12.69 5.93 5.46
C ALA A 85 12.04 4.54 5.54
N SER A 86 11.81 4.09 6.76
CA SER A 86 10.89 3.01 7.08
C SER A 86 9.83 3.55 8.04
N LEU A 87 8.56 3.24 7.79
CA LEU A 87 7.43 3.72 8.56
C LEU A 87 6.79 2.54 9.27
N ASN A 88 6.65 2.61 10.59
CA ASN A 88 5.83 1.67 11.34
C ASN A 88 4.36 2.06 11.17
N LEU A 89 3.61 1.30 10.38
CA LEU A 89 2.25 1.68 10.01
C LEU A 89 1.25 1.46 11.13
N ARG A 90 1.58 0.64 12.13
CA ARG A 90 0.74 0.46 13.32
C ARG A 90 0.62 1.71 14.18
N THR A 91 1.55 2.63 14.02
CA THR A 91 1.66 3.85 14.82
C THR A 91 1.39 5.08 13.98
N CYS A 92 1.12 4.91 12.68
CA CYS A 92 0.81 6.01 11.79
C CYS A 92 -0.70 6.25 11.70
N ALA A 93 -1.11 7.51 11.72
CA ALA A 93 -2.40 7.95 11.22
C ALA A 93 -2.30 8.15 9.70
N ILE A 94 -3.28 7.62 8.96
CA ILE A 94 -3.38 7.79 7.50
C ILE A 94 -4.67 8.54 7.20
N LEU A 95 -4.55 9.69 6.54
CA LEU A 95 -5.67 10.57 6.20
C LEU A 95 -5.64 10.90 4.71
N GLN A 96 -6.75 10.71 4.01
CA GLN A 96 -6.91 11.21 2.65
C GLN A 96 -7.11 12.73 2.69
N THR A 97 -6.28 13.46 1.94
CA THR A 97 -6.33 14.94 1.88
C THR A 97 -6.99 15.44 0.61
N SER A 98 -6.90 14.69 -0.49
CA SER A 98 -7.61 14.96 -1.76
C SER A 98 -7.92 13.64 -2.50
N HIS A 99 -8.45 13.73 -3.72
CA HIS A 99 -8.67 12.55 -4.58
C HIS A 99 -7.36 11.81 -4.91
N ASP A 100 -6.26 12.54 -5.08
CA ASP A 100 -4.95 12.06 -5.52
C ASP A 100 -3.85 12.19 -4.44
N GLU A 101 -4.19 12.66 -3.24
CA GLU A 101 -3.25 12.89 -2.14
C GLU A 101 -3.72 12.29 -0.82
N PHE A 102 -2.75 11.82 -0.04
CA PHE A 102 -2.95 11.38 1.32
C PHE A 102 -1.74 11.73 2.20
N ARG A 103 -1.96 11.76 3.50
CA ARG A 103 -0.98 12.07 4.54
C ARG A 103 -0.78 10.87 5.44
N VAL A 104 0.48 10.62 5.80
CA VAL A 104 0.88 9.63 6.80
C VAL A 104 1.61 10.35 7.92
N SER A 105 1.05 10.28 9.11
CA SER A 105 1.56 10.95 10.31
C SER A 105 1.93 9.91 11.36
N PRO A 106 3.22 9.65 11.61
CA PRO A 106 3.66 8.86 12.76
C PRO A 106 3.15 9.46 14.08
N ARG A 107 3.18 8.68 15.17
CA ARG A 107 2.93 9.25 16.50
C ARG A 107 3.89 10.41 16.78
N PRO A 108 3.49 11.39 17.61
CA PRO A 108 4.41 12.43 18.07
C PRO A 108 5.71 11.79 18.57
N LEU A 109 6.85 12.36 18.16
CA LEU A 109 8.22 11.91 18.49
C LEU A 109 8.77 10.71 17.69
N GLU A 110 7.97 10.01 16.86
CA GLU A 110 8.48 8.90 16.02
C GLU A 110 9.02 9.34 14.66
N GLY A 111 8.58 10.51 14.16
CA GLY A 111 9.06 11.03 12.89
C GLY A 111 8.23 12.17 12.33
N ALA A 112 8.64 12.63 11.15
CA ALA A 112 7.94 13.67 10.42
C ALA A 112 6.68 13.13 9.72
N THR A 113 5.67 13.98 9.62
CA THR A 113 4.51 13.72 8.76
C THR A 113 4.92 13.79 7.29
N LEU A 114 4.45 12.84 6.49
CA LEU A 114 4.72 12.74 5.07
C LEU A 114 3.43 12.92 4.27
N CYS A 115 3.45 13.75 3.24
CA CYS A 115 2.36 13.88 2.27
C CYS A 115 2.76 13.17 0.97
N PHE A 116 1.86 12.35 0.45
CA PHE A 116 2.05 11.58 -0.76
C PHE A 116 0.97 11.90 -1.78
N LYS A 117 1.40 12.04 -3.02
CA LYS A 117 0.53 12.17 -4.18
C LYS A 117 0.70 10.95 -5.08
N SER A 118 -0.41 10.41 -5.58
CA SER A 118 -0.45 9.29 -6.52
C SER A 118 -0.21 9.80 -7.94
N PRO A 119 0.93 9.49 -8.59
CA PRO A 119 1.17 9.90 -9.97
C PRO A 119 0.37 9.06 -10.97
N PRO A 120 0.23 9.52 -12.23
CA PRO A 120 -0.37 8.73 -13.30
C PRO A 120 0.29 7.35 -13.43
N GLY A 121 -0.52 6.31 -13.59
CA GLY A 121 -0.05 4.92 -13.68
C GLY A 121 0.26 4.24 -12.34
N SER A 122 0.20 4.97 -11.21
CA SER A 122 0.27 4.36 -9.88
C SER A 122 -1.10 3.85 -9.42
N PRO A 123 -1.16 2.93 -8.43
CA PRO A 123 -2.43 2.53 -7.83
C PRO A 123 -3.20 3.74 -7.27
N PRO A 124 -4.55 3.76 -7.36
CA PRO A 124 -5.38 4.79 -6.76
C PRO A 124 -5.09 4.99 -5.26
N VAL A 125 -5.28 6.22 -4.76
CA VAL A 125 -5.08 6.58 -3.35
C VAL A 125 -5.85 5.66 -2.40
N ALA A 126 -7.08 5.27 -2.75
CA ALA A 126 -7.88 4.36 -1.95
C ALA A 126 -7.17 3.00 -1.70
N HIS A 127 -6.48 2.46 -2.71
CA HIS A 127 -5.72 1.21 -2.58
C HIS A 127 -4.49 1.40 -1.69
N TRP A 128 -3.79 2.53 -1.83
CA TRP A 128 -2.68 2.87 -0.94
C TRP A 128 -3.13 2.98 0.51
N ILE A 129 -4.21 3.73 0.78
CA ILE A 129 -4.74 3.88 2.12
C ILE A 129 -5.16 2.53 2.70
N ALA A 130 -5.86 1.69 1.93
CA ALA A 130 -6.27 0.36 2.37
C ALA A 130 -5.07 -0.56 2.68
N ALA A 131 -3.99 -0.47 1.90
CA ALA A 131 -2.77 -1.24 2.16
C ALA A 131 -1.99 -0.72 3.38
N LEU A 132 -1.93 0.60 3.56
CA LEU A 132 -1.21 1.28 4.64
C LEU A 132 -1.93 1.19 5.97
N GLN A 133 -3.26 1.21 5.97
CA GLN A 133 -4.05 0.99 7.17
C GLN A 133 -4.01 -0.50 7.54
N GLU A 134 -3.75 -0.79 8.81
CA GLU A 134 -3.91 -2.14 9.33
C GLU A 134 -5.41 -2.45 9.35
N GLN A 135 -5.97 -2.90 8.23
CA GLN A 135 -7.24 -3.61 8.25
C GLN A 135 -6.99 -4.92 8.97
N ARG A 136 -7.03 -4.85 10.31
CA ARG A 136 -7.40 -6.02 11.10
C ARG A 136 -8.76 -6.38 10.56
N HIS A 137 -8.81 -7.40 9.71
CA HIS A 137 -9.99 -8.23 9.69
C HIS A 137 -10.23 -8.49 11.17
N GLN A 138 -11.30 -7.90 11.72
CA GLN A 138 -11.88 -8.44 12.93
C GLN A 138 -11.90 -9.92 12.62
N ARG A 139 -11.10 -10.72 13.35
CA ARG A 139 -11.22 -12.17 13.25
C ARG A 139 -12.69 -12.38 13.48
N GLY A 140 -13.42 -12.66 12.40
CA GLY A 140 -14.85 -12.82 12.47
C GLY A 140 -15.02 -13.83 13.59
N ARG A 141 -15.73 -13.45 14.65
CA ARG A 141 -16.40 -14.48 15.44
C ARG A 141 -17.14 -15.29 14.39
N CYS A 142 -16.70 -16.53 14.15
CA CYS A 142 -17.44 -17.44 13.31
C CYS A 142 -18.86 -17.46 13.89
N PRO A 143 -19.90 -17.04 13.13
CA PRO A 143 -21.26 -17.29 13.55
C PRO A 143 -21.49 -18.79 13.38
N GLY A 144 -21.05 -19.58 14.37
CA GLY A 144 -21.05 -21.04 14.28
C GLY A 144 -20.07 -21.78 15.17
N SER A 145 -19.24 -21.12 15.98
CA SER A 145 -18.49 -21.85 17.02
C SER A 145 -19.47 -22.25 18.14
N PRO A 146 -19.70 -23.55 18.40
CA PRO A 146 -20.45 -23.97 19.56
C PRO A 146 -19.69 -23.50 20.80
N LEU A 147 -20.42 -22.90 21.73
CA LEU A 147 -19.94 -22.66 23.08
C LEU A 147 -19.34 -23.96 23.61
N LEU A 148 -18.02 -23.99 23.82
CA LEU A 148 -17.46 -24.96 24.76
C LEU A 148 -18.06 -24.58 26.11
N ALA A 149 -19.12 -25.31 26.46
CA ALA A 149 -19.67 -25.35 27.79
C ALA A 149 -18.49 -25.54 28.74
N VAL A 150 -18.25 -24.54 29.57
CA VAL A 150 -17.48 -24.69 30.80
C VAL A 150 -18.24 -25.76 31.57
N HIS A 151 -17.72 -27.00 31.54
CA HIS A 151 -18.18 -28.05 32.43
C HIS A 151 -17.87 -27.58 33.85
N LYS A 152 -18.90 -26.99 34.46
CA LYS A 152 -19.03 -26.76 35.88
C LYS A 152 -18.90 -28.13 36.54
N MET A 153 -17.74 -28.42 37.14
CA MET A 153 -17.56 -29.57 38.00
C MET A 153 -18.59 -29.48 39.14
N PRO A 154 -19.45 -30.50 39.35
CA PRO A 154 -20.27 -30.54 40.55
C PRO A 154 -19.36 -30.89 41.72
N ALA A 155 -19.21 -29.94 42.65
CA ALA A 155 -18.76 -30.20 44.00
C ALA A 155 -19.88 -30.99 44.72
N LEU A 156 -19.61 -32.24 45.06
CA LEU A 156 -20.43 -33.02 45.99
C LEU A 156 -19.56 -34.13 46.58
N LEU A 157 -19.02 -33.90 47.77
CA LEU A 157 -18.98 -34.89 48.85
C LEU A 157 -19.06 -34.10 50.16
N GLU A 158 -20.24 -34.15 50.77
CA GLU A 158 -20.53 -33.67 52.12
C GLU A 158 -19.84 -34.54 53.17
N GLU A 159 -19.58 -33.88 54.29
CA GLU A 159 -18.95 -34.36 55.52
C GLU A 159 -19.81 -35.40 56.25
N ASP A 160 -19.19 -36.43 56.83
CA ASP A 160 -19.72 -37.08 58.04
C ASP A 160 -18.58 -37.57 58.95
N ASN A 161 -18.31 -36.75 59.98
CA ASN A 161 -18.29 -37.11 61.39
C ASN A 161 -17.42 -38.30 61.87
N MET A 162 -16.36 -38.01 62.62
CA MET A 162 -16.24 -38.51 64.01
C MET A 162 -15.09 -37.83 64.78
N GLN A 163 -15.44 -37.41 65.99
CA GLN A 163 -14.67 -36.61 66.95
C GLN A 163 -13.37 -37.28 67.47
N PRO A 164 -12.43 -36.51 68.04
CA PRO A 164 -11.33 -37.05 68.82
C PRO A 164 -11.78 -37.37 70.25
N VAL A 165 -11.41 -38.53 70.77
CA VAL A 165 -11.44 -38.82 72.21
C VAL A 165 -10.10 -39.42 72.61
N CYS A 166 -9.38 -38.63 73.42
CA CYS A 166 -8.23 -38.90 74.29
C CYS A 166 -7.15 -39.89 73.83
#